data_AF-A0A2N6P1Q7-F1
#
_entry.id   AF-A0A2N6P1Q7-F1
#
_cell.length_a   1.000
_cell.length_b   1.000
_cell.length_c   1.000
_cell.angle_alpha   90.00
_cell.angle_beta   90.00
_cell.angle_gamma   90.00
#
_symmetry.space_group_name_H-M   'P 1'
#
loop_
_entity.id
_entity.type
_entity.pdbx_description
1 polymer ?
#
loop_
_entity_poly.entity_id
_entity_poly.type
_entity_poly.pdbx_seq_one_letter_code
_entity_poly.pdbx_strand_id
1 'polypeptide(L)'
;MAPSLGSSVAVALSYFLGCGTPLHSVWAAEVDAKWYAPSKNQVNDLETVPTATGVYGFIFNSSQTPDNDYGVYNWCNMPHVRRTEYVRPSAEYELKYVELIHRHHKRTPYSSNAFPEESYHWNCDDSMLHYYGQPVSGLNADRIYQQGYISSVNPFVPSGWIGTCKFPQITAEGLVDSWQHGADLYAVYHDLLGFLPPRGSSSLPPSVKYRVTNNLITSQVVGMVINAMWHITEPVPILVQAQGIDSLEPQYQCKATSGLFSTIQSKSNPKWRQHLDLSADLFRTLDGISGVPPSDGGFHKSFDAYYDNLSARQCHAKPLPCKILNGRNNTDCVSQQIADAVYRWGNWEYSQIYRDNYSSLDASSGSFGVWIAELAANIRDVIADR
;
A
#
# COMPACT_ATOMS: atom_id res chain seq x y z
N MET A 1 26.90 46.33 -42.43
CA MET A 1 26.53 46.16 -41.01
C MET A 1 26.92 44.76 -40.59
N ALA A 2 27.30 44.65 -39.32
CA ALA A 2 28.25 43.72 -38.70
C ALA A 2 27.92 42.21 -38.80
N PRO A 3 28.94 41.34 -38.53
CA PRO A 3 29.05 39.99 -39.06
C PRO A 3 28.75 38.87 -38.04
N SER A 4 28.71 37.64 -38.55
CA SER A 4 28.77 36.38 -37.80
C SER A 4 30.12 36.16 -37.11
N LEU A 5 30.13 35.59 -35.91
CA LEU A 5 31.25 34.84 -35.31
C LEU A 5 30.70 33.95 -34.18
N GLY A 6 31.27 32.74 -34.06
CA GLY A 6 30.93 31.77 -33.02
C GLY A 6 31.70 31.94 -31.71
N SER A 7 31.71 30.82 -30.97
CA SER A 7 32.56 30.46 -29.83
C SER A 7 32.10 30.78 -28.40
N SER A 8 32.33 29.75 -27.58
CA SER A 8 32.76 29.77 -26.17
C SER A 8 31.72 30.02 -25.08
N VAL A 9 31.46 28.97 -24.28
CA VAL A 9 31.40 29.13 -22.82
C VAL A 9 32.16 27.98 -22.16
N ALA A 10 33.33 28.30 -21.62
CA ALA A 10 33.98 27.56 -20.55
C ALA A 10 34.31 28.57 -19.44
N VAL A 11 33.68 28.44 -18.27
CA VAL A 11 34.12 28.93 -16.95
C VAL A 11 33.40 28.02 -15.94
N ALA A 12 34.01 26.97 -15.39
CA ALA A 12 35.02 26.95 -14.32
C ALA A 12 34.51 27.56 -12.99
N LEU A 13 34.12 26.69 -12.04
CA LEU A 13 34.31 26.98 -10.62
C LEU A 13 35.01 25.78 -9.97
N SER A 14 36.30 25.95 -9.76
CA SER A 14 37.16 25.07 -8.99
C SER A 14 37.17 25.58 -7.54
N TYR A 15 36.89 24.70 -6.58
CA TYR A 15 37.42 24.82 -5.23
C TYR A 15 38.27 23.58 -4.96
N PHE A 16 39.58 23.79 -4.91
CA PHE A 16 40.56 22.83 -4.40
C PHE A 16 40.83 23.15 -2.92
N LEU A 17 40.75 22.15 -2.06
CA LEU A 17 41.56 22.04 -0.83
C LEU A 17 41.62 20.56 -0.43
N GLY A 18 42.83 20.00 -0.38
CA GLY A 18 43.20 18.94 0.58
C GLY A 18 43.29 17.49 0.08
N CYS A 19 44.53 17.06 -0.18
CA CYS A 19 45.09 15.71 -0.04
C CYS A 19 44.22 14.45 -0.28
N GLY A 20 44.54 13.74 -1.36
CA GLY A 20 45.01 12.35 -1.26
C GLY A 20 43.96 11.27 -1.02
N THR A 21 43.25 10.89 -2.08
CA THR A 21 43.11 9.50 -2.55
C THR A 21 42.41 9.57 -3.91
N PRO A 22 42.79 8.77 -4.91
CA PRO A 22 41.97 8.65 -6.10
C PRO A 22 40.66 8.03 -5.64
N LEU A 23 39.58 8.80 -5.67
CA LEU A 23 38.24 8.23 -5.72
C LEU A 23 38.27 7.28 -6.92
N HIS A 24 38.34 5.99 -6.65
CA HIS A 24 38.00 4.99 -7.65
C HIS A 24 36.65 5.42 -8.17
N SER A 25 36.66 5.97 -9.39
CA SER A 25 35.46 6.15 -10.18
C SER A 25 34.95 4.73 -10.36
N VAL A 26 34.08 4.31 -9.44
CA VAL A 26 33.22 3.15 -9.63
C VAL A 26 32.60 3.43 -10.97
N TRP A 27 32.94 2.62 -11.96
CA TRP A 27 32.38 2.73 -13.29
C TRP A 27 30.89 2.88 -13.08
N ALA A 28 30.33 4.05 -13.45
CA ALA A 28 28.91 4.19 -13.54
C ALA A 28 28.52 3.21 -14.64
N ALA A 29 28.19 1.98 -14.25
CA ALA A 29 27.64 1.00 -15.14
C ALA A 29 26.50 1.70 -15.87
N GLU A 30 26.48 1.61 -17.19
CA GLU A 30 25.41 2.19 -17.99
C GLU A 30 24.10 1.56 -17.49
N VAL A 31 23.33 2.34 -16.72
CA VAL A 31 22.08 1.86 -16.13
C VAL A 31 21.03 1.86 -17.24
N ASP A 32 20.56 0.68 -17.60
CA ASP A 32 19.47 0.55 -18.55
C ASP A 32 18.16 1.06 -17.92
N ALA A 33 17.75 2.26 -18.34
CA ALA A 33 16.52 2.90 -17.91
C ALA A 33 15.37 2.72 -18.94
N LYS A 34 15.48 1.75 -19.85
CA LYS A 34 14.42 1.45 -20.81
C LYS A 34 13.28 0.70 -20.13
N TRP A 35 12.06 1.01 -20.56
CA TRP A 35 10.90 0.20 -20.20
C TRP A 35 10.90 -1.10 -21.01
N TYR A 36 10.64 -2.20 -20.31
CA TYR A 36 10.40 -3.51 -20.91
C TYR A 36 9.01 -3.99 -20.52
N ALA A 37 8.26 -4.48 -21.51
CA ALA A 37 6.94 -5.04 -21.25
C ALA A 37 7.04 -6.22 -20.28
N PRO A 38 6.16 -6.32 -19.27
CA PRO A 38 6.12 -7.47 -18.39
C PRO A 38 5.69 -8.72 -19.18
N SER A 39 6.04 -9.90 -18.67
CA SER A 39 5.56 -11.17 -19.22
C SER A 39 4.04 -11.23 -19.21
N LYS A 40 3.43 -11.59 -20.34
CA LYS A 40 1.98 -11.79 -20.44
C LYS A 40 1.52 -12.94 -19.55
N ASN A 41 0.43 -12.73 -18.82
CA ASN A 41 -0.24 -13.72 -17.99
C ASN A 41 -1.72 -13.33 -17.81
N GLN A 42 -2.47 -14.14 -17.07
CA GLN A 42 -3.92 -13.94 -16.84
C GLN A 42 -4.30 -12.58 -16.19
N VAL A 43 -3.39 -11.94 -15.44
CA VAL A 43 -3.66 -10.65 -14.78
C VAL A 43 -3.63 -9.49 -15.78
N ASN A 44 -2.77 -9.52 -16.79
CA ASN A 44 -2.61 -8.41 -17.74
C ASN A 44 -3.20 -8.66 -19.13
N ASP A 45 -4.00 -9.73 -19.28
CA ASP A 45 -4.60 -10.10 -20.54
C ASP A 45 -6.04 -9.59 -20.69
N LEU A 46 -6.19 -8.47 -21.42
CA LEU A 46 -7.47 -7.82 -21.66
C LEU A 46 -8.45 -8.68 -22.50
N GLU A 47 -7.95 -9.69 -23.23
CA GLU A 47 -8.82 -10.57 -24.02
C GLU A 47 -9.55 -11.59 -23.15
N THR A 48 -8.93 -12.00 -22.03
CA THR A 48 -9.45 -13.07 -21.17
C THR A 48 -10.18 -12.54 -19.94
N VAL A 49 -9.77 -11.38 -19.39
CA VAL A 49 -10.40 -10.77 -18.20
C VAL A 49 -11.94 -10.71 -18.25
N PRO A 50 -12.61 -10.35 -19.38
CA PRO A 50 -14.07 -10.28 -19.43
C PRO A 50 -14.78 -11.63 -19.23
N THR A 51 -14.13 -12.74 -19.58
CA THR A 51 -14.75 -14.09 -19.59
C THR A 51 -14.13 -15.04 -18.58
N ALA A 52 -13.01 -14.66 -17.96
CA ALA A 52 -12.37 -15.43 -16.90
C ALA A 52 -13.30 -15.62 -15.68
N THR A 53 -13.04 -16.67 -14.91
CA THR A 53 -13.76 -16.99 -13.68
C THR A 53 -12.79 -17.00 -12.48
N GLY A 54 -13.34 -16.84 -11.27
CA GLY A 54 -12.56 -16.79 -10.04
C GLY A 54 -11.61 -15.58 -9.97
N VAL A 55 -10.54 -15.71 -9.19
CA VAL A 55 -9.68 -14.58 -8.78
C VAL A 55 -8.19 -14.85 -9.01
N TYR A 56 -7.86 -15.64 -10.04
CA TYR A 56 -6.48 -15.97 -10.39
C TYR A 56 -5.68 -16.67 -9.27
N GLY A 57 -6.37 -17.37 -8.37
CA GLY A 57 -5.78 -18.05 -7.22
C GLY A 57 -5.48 -17.15 -6.02
N PHE A 58 -5.86 -15.86 -6.07
CA PHE A 58 -5.70 -14.94 -4.95
C PHE A 58 -6.74 -15.17 -3.86
N ILE A 59 -6.44 -14.71 -2.64
CA ILE A 59 -7.31 -14.84 -1.47
C ILE A 59 -7.85 -13.47 -1.08
N PHE A 60 -9.18 -13.37 -0.92
CA PHE A 60 -9.90 -12.13 -0.59
C PHE A 60 -10.77 -12.24 0.67
N ASN A 61 -10.92 -13.44 1.22
CA ASN A 61 -11.94 -13.77 2.23
C ASN A 61 -11.36 -14.34 3.54
N SER A 62 -10.03 -14.39 3.68
CA SER A 62 -9.36 -14.97 4.84
C SER A 62 -7.96 -14.39 5.06
N SER A 63 -7.59 -14.10 6.31
CA SER A 63 -6.21 -13.78 6.68
C SER A 63 -5.31 -15.02 6.73
N GLN A 64 -5.89 -16.22 6.70
CA GLN A 64 -5.14 -17.48 6.70
C GLN A 64 -4.92 -17.94 5.26
N THR A 65 -3.64 -18.12 4.91
CA THR A 65 -3.21 -18.82 3.70
C THR A 65 -2.77 -20.22 4.11
N PRO A 66 -3.35 -21.30 3.56
CA PRO A 66 -2.91 -22.66 3.83
C PRO A 66 -1.41 -22.83 3.52
N ASP A 67 -0.70 -23.65 4.31
CA ASP A 67 0.76 -23.77 4.15
C ASP A 67 1.18 -24.28 2.76
N ASN A 68 0.40 -25.21 2.18
CA ASN A 68 0.66 -25.72 0.82
C ASN A 68 0.43 -24.66 -0.27
N ASP A 69 -0.29 -23.58 0.04
CA ASP A 69 -0.61 -22.47 -0.86
C ASP A 69 0.21 -21.21 -0.52
N TYR A 70 1.13 -21.26 0.46
CA TYR A 70 1.83 -20.06 0.91
C TYR A 70 2.67 -19.43 -0.21
N GLY A 71 2.66 -18.10 -0.27
CA GLY A 71 3.25 -17.33 -1.36
C GLY A 71 2.25 -16.87 -2.43
N VAL A 72 1.02 -17.43 -2.47
CA VAL A 72 -0.07 -16.82 -3.26
C VAL A 72 -0.43 -15.45 -2.68
N TYR A 73 -0.84 -14.51 -3.54
CA TYR A 73 -1.25 -13.20 -3.08
C TYR A 73 -2.55 -13.29 -2.28
N ASN A 74 -2.49 -12.87 -1.02
CA ASN A 74 -3.64 -12.75 -0.13
C ASN A 74 -3.86 -11.27 0.19
N TRP A 75 -5.01 -10.73 -0.22
CA TRP A 75 -5.37 -9.34 0.00
C TRP A 75 -5.52 -9.01 1.49
N CYS A 76 -6.05 -9.96 2.27
CA CYS A 76 -6.33 -9.81 3.69
C CYS A 76 -5.07 -9.76 4.53
N ASN A 77 -4.15 -10.67 4.22
CA ASN A 77 -2.89 -10.80 4.91
C ASN A 77 -1.83 -11.11 3.87
N MET A 78 -1.10 -10.07 3.45
CA MET A 78 -0.06 -10.19 2.42
C MET A 78 0.96 -11.27 2.81
N PRO A 79 1.52 -12.01 1.84
CA PRO A 79 2.65 -12.89 2.11
C PRO A 79 3.77 -12.13 2.80
N HIS A 80 4.36 -12.74 3.80
CA HIS A 80 5.48 -12.22 4.56
C HIS A 80 6.53 -13.30 4.76
N VAL A 81 7.72 -12.91 5.19
CA VAL A 81 8.76 -13.90 5.45
C VAL A 81 8.31 -14.78 6.61
N ARG A 82 8.47 -16.11 6.51
CA ARG A 82 8.24 -17.05 7.62
C ARG A 82 9.39 -18.04 7.70
N ARG A 83 9.56 -18.60 8.89
CA ARG A 83 10.63 -19.57 9.16
C ARG A 83 10.53 -20.83 8.30
N THR A 84 9.32 -21.26 7.95
CA THR A 84 9.04 -22.49 7.20
C THR A 84 9.46 -22.40 5.72
N GLU A 85 9.21 -21.27 5.06
CA GLU A 85 9.57 -21.08 3.65
C GLU A 85 10.95 -20.43 3.43
N TYR A 86 11.57 -19.86 4.49
CA TYR A 86 12.84 -19.16 4.33
C TYR A 86 13.98 -20.12 3.95
N VAL A 87 14.49 -19.95 2.73
CA VAL A 87 15.65 -20.68 2.24
C VAL A 87 16.93 -19.99 2.75
N ARG A 88 17.68 -20.68 3.62
CA ARG A 88 18.97 -20.17 4.10
C ARG A 88 20.00 -20.21 2.95
N PRO A 89 20.68 -19.09 2.67
CA PRO A 89 21.86 -19.09 1.79
C PRO A 89 22.95 -20.05 2.30
N SER A 90 23.85 -20.49 1.42
CA SER A 90 25.02 -21.28 1.83
C SER A 90 25.92 -20.48 2.78
N ALA A 91 26.77 -21.18 3.54
CA ALA A 91 27.68 -20.56 4.51
C ALA A 91 28.74 -19.63 3.89
N GLU A 92 28.82 -19.57 2.56
CA GLU A 92 29.68 -18.64 1.82
C GLU A 92 29.13 -17.20 1.81
N TYR A 93 27.85 -17.01 2.17
CA TYR A 93 27.20 -15.71 2.24
C TYR A 93 26.91 -15.29 3.68
N GLU A 94 27.11 -14.01 3.96
CA GLU A 94 26.78 -13.39 5.25
C GLU A 94 25.71 -12.32 5.04
N LEU A 95 24.64 -12.37 5.84
CA LEU A 95 23.61 -11.33 5.83
C LEU A 95 24.14 -10.06 6.52
N LYS A 96 24.27 -8.97 5.75
CA LYS A 96 24.77 -7.68 6.26
C LYS A 96 23.67 -6.67 6.58
N TYR A 97 22.56 -6.71 5.85
CA TYR A 97 21.50 -5.71 5.94
C TYR A 97 20.16 -6.27 5.49
N VAL A 98 19.09 -5.75 6.09
CA VAL A 98 17.70 -6.04 5.72
C VAL A 98 16.94 -4.73 5.63
N GLU A 99 16.38 -4.45 4.46
CA GLU A 99 15.33 -3.45 4.29
C GLU A 99 14.02 -4.19 4.01
N LEU A 100 13.00 -3.96 4.85
CA LEU A 100 11.66 -4.49 4.64
C LEU A 100 10.70 -3.35 4.30
N ILE A 101 10.01 -3.48 3.18
CA ILE A 101 8.83 -2.67 2.87
C ILE A 101 7.63 -3.61 2.84
N HIS A 102 6.60 -3.25 3.59
CA HIS A 102 5.35 -4.00 3.60
C HIS A 102 4.14 -3.08 3.59
N ARG A 103 3.01 -3.61 3.12
CA ARG A 103 1.72 -2.91 3.16
C ARG A 103 1.20 -2.89 4.61
N HIS A 104 0.27 -1.99 4.90
CA HIS A 104 -0.56 -2.15 6.08
C HIS A 104 -1.36 -3.49 6.04
N HIS A 105 -1.81 -4.00 7.19
CA HIS A 105 -2.66 -5.19 7.26
C HIS A 105 -4.16 -4.85 7.06
N LYS A 106 -5.02 -5.84 7.24
CA LYS A 106 -6.48 -5.75 7.13
C LYS A 106 -7.05 -4.52 7.84
N ARG A 107 -7.89 -3.77 7.13
CA ARG A 107 -8.44 -2.47 7.56
C ARG A 107 -9.87 -2.30 7.06
N THR A 108 -10.58 -1.32 7.62
CA THR A 108 -11.83 -0.83 7.02
C THR A 108 -11.56 -0.23 5.62
N PRO A 109 -12.58 -0.13 4.74
CA PRO A 109 -12.46 0.56 3.46
C PRO A 109 -12.14 2.05 3.63
N TYR A 110 -11.70 2.71 2.57
CA TYR A 110 -11.63 4.17 2.55
C TYR A 110 -13.04 4.79 2.57
N SER A 111 -13.19 5.95 3.20
CA SER A 111 -14.47 6.68 3.27
C SER A 111 -15.01 7.06 1.90
N SER A 112 -14.13 7.46 0.98
CA SER A 112 -14.47 7.81 -0.41
C SER A 112 -15.00 6.64 -1.25
N ASN A 113 -14.83 5.41 -0.77
CA ASN A 113 -15.20 4.19 -1.49
C ASN A 113 -16.54 3.61 -0.99
N ALA A 114 -17.25 4.33 -0.13
CA ALA A 114 -18.57 3.93 0.35
C ALA A 114 -19.63 4.09 -0.75
N PHE A 115 -20.65 3.24 -0.73
CA PHE A 115 -21.84 3.47 -1.55
C PHE A 115 -22.69 4.59 -0.93
N PRO A 116 -23.55 5.29 -1.70
CA PRO A 116 -24.37 6.37 -1.16
C PRO A 116 -25.20 5.95 0.07
N GLU A 117 -25.71 4.73 0.05
CA GLU A 117 -26.38 4.07 1.17
C GLU A 117 -25.74 2.71 1.46
N GLU A 118 -25.52 2.42 2.74
CA GLU A 118 -24.91 1.18 3.21
C GLU A 118 -25.89 0.34 4.03
N SER A 119 -25.89 -0.97 3.77
CA SER A 119 -26.92 -1.89 4.26
C SER A 119 -26.70 -2.36 5.70
N TYR A 120 -25.52 -2.10 6.26
CA TYR A 120 -25.14 -2.54 7.58
C TYR A 120 -23.99 -1.69 8.12
N HIS A 121 -23.76 -1.84 9.43
CA HIS A 121 -22.74 -1.07 10.11
C HIS A 121 -21.35 -1.70 10.01
N TRP A 122 -20.37 -0.80 10.05
CA TRP A 122 -18.98 -1.06 10.36
C TRP A 122 -18.72 -0.49 11.75
N ASN A 123 -18.76 -1.36 12.75
CA ASN A 123 -18.44 -1.03 14.14
C ASN A 123 -17.07 -1.59 14.48
N CYS A 124 -16.27 -0.81 15.20
CA CYS A 124 -14.89 -1.15 15.52
C CYS A 124 -14.63 -0.93 17.01
N ASP A 125 -15.54 -1.43 17.83
CA ASP A 125 -15.50 -1.33 19.29
C ASP A 125 -14.47 -2.29 19.93
N ASP A 126 -13.82 -3.10 19.10
CA ASP A 126 -12.81 -4.10 19.43
C ASP A 126 -11.36 -3.61 19.20
N SER A 127 -11.18 -2.33 18.84
CA SER A 127 -9.87 -1.72 18.62
C SER A 127 -9.75 -0.36 19.33
N MET A 128 -8.63 -0.12 20.00
CA MET A 128 -8.36 1.14 20.70
C MET A 128 -7.35 1.98 19.92
N LEU A 129 -7.84 3.02 19.25
CA LEU A 129 -6.99 3.96 18.53
C LEU A 129 -6.58 5.11 19.47
N HIS A 130 -5.40 4.97 20.06
CA HIS A 130 -4.82 5.97 20.96
C HIS A 130 -4.46 7.26 20.20
N TYR A 131 -4.91 8.40 20.74
CA TYR A 131 -4.64 9.73 20.17
C TYR A 131 -4.45 10.73 21.30
N TYR A 132 -3.22 10.86 21.78
CA TYR A 132 -2.84 11.80 22.84
C TYR A 132 -1.36 12.19 22.74
N GLY A 133 -1.02 13.32 23.33
CA GLY A 133 0.37 13.77 23.47
C GLY A 133 0.92 13.42 24.86
N GLN A 134 2.16 12.96 24.91
CA GLN A 134 2.92 12.74 26.15
C GLN A 134 4.14 13.67 26.13
N PRO A 135 4.32 14.55 27.12
CA PRO A 135 5.54 15.34 27.21
C PRO A 135 6.75 14.43 27.51
N VAL A 136 7.90 14.76 26.95
CA VAL A 136 9.18 14.05 27.21
C VAL A 136 9.58 14.16 28.68
N SER A 137 9.24 15.29 29.32
CA SER A 137 9.49 15.55 30.74
C SER A 137 8.30 16.27 31.35
N GLY A 138 7.86 15.85 32.54
CA GLY A 138 6.78 16.49 33.29
C GLY A 138 5.69 15.52 33.69
N LEU A 139 4.43 15.97 33.64
CA LEU A 139 3.27 15.16 33.99
C LEU A 139 2.99 14.10 32.94
N ASN A 140 2.60 12.90 33.38
CA ASN A 140 2.18 11.82 32.48
C ASN A 140 0.75 12.06 31.98
N ALA A 141 0.54 11.79 30.70
CA ALA A 141 -0.80 11.71 30.12
C ALA A 141 -1.40 10.33 30.39
N ASP A 142 -2.71 10.28 30.65
CA ASP A 142 -3.44 9.02 30.71
C ASP A 142 -3.53 8.39 29.31
N ARG A 143 -3.58 7.05 29.27
CA ARG A 143 -3.71 6.27 28.02
C ARG A 143 -5.14 6.34 27.50
N ILE A 144 -5.50 7.44 26.86
CA ILE A 144 -6.82 7.61 26.24
C ILE A 144 -6.85 7.08 24.80
N TYR A 145 -8.02 6.71 24.33
CA TYR A 145 -8.30 6.39 22.94
C TYR A 145 -9.62 7.04 22.52
N GLN A 146 -9.81 7.22 21.21
CA GLN A 146 -11.03 7.83 20.69
C GLN A 146 -12.00 6.75 20.21
N GLN A 147 -13.13 6.61 20.92
CA GLN A 147 -14.23 5.73 20.51
C GLN A 147 -15.21 6.49 19.61
N GLY A 148 -15.51 5.96 18.43
CA GLY A 148 -16.56 6.51 17.58
C GLY A 148 -17.95 6.28 18.18
N TYR A 149 -18.85 7.24 18.02
CA TYR A 149 -20.22 7.12 18.50
C TYR A 149 -21.19 7.72 17.48
N ILE A 150 -22.42 7.20 17.48
CA ILE A 150 -23.54 7.74 16.70
C ILE A 150 -24.57 8.27 17.69
N SER A 151 -24.96 9.53 17.54
CA SER A 151 -26.01 10.14 18.37
C SER A 151 -27.39 9.75 17.83
N SER A 152 -28.24 9.19 18.69
CA SER A 152 -29.63 8.83 18.32
C SER A 152 -30.54 10.03 18.08
N VAL A 153 -30.12 11.23 18.49
CA VAL A 153 -30.89 12.49 18.32
C VAL A 153 -30.31 13.41 17.26
N ASN A 154 -29.12 13.11 16.73
CA ASN A 154 -28.54 13.89 15.66
C ASN A 154 -29.19 13.45 14.33
N PRO A 155 -29.97 14.31 13.65
CA PRO A 155 -30.66 13.94 12.42
C PRO A 155 -29.71 13.85 11.21
N PHE A 156 -28.46 14.29 11.34
CA PHE A 156 -27.47 14.22 10.27
C PHE A 156 -26.84 12.83 10.22
N VAL A 157 -27.25 12.03 9.23
CA VAL A 157 -26.62 10.76 8.89
C VAL A 157 -25.64 11.01 7.73
N PRO A 158 -24.34 10.73 7.88
CA PRO A 158 -23.42 10.85 6.76
C PRO A 158 -23.81 9.83 5.66
N SER A 159 -23.66 10.23 4.40
CA SER A 159 -23.69 9.27 3.30
C SER A 159 -22.49 8.34 3.41
N GLY A 160 -22.64 7.09 2.96
CA GLY A 160 -21.57 6.11 3.01
C GLY A 160 -21.60 5.23 4.25
N TRP A 161 -20.40 4.97 4.79
CA TRP A 161 -20.21 4.03 5.89
C TRP A 161 -20.92 4.50 7.17
N ILE A 162 -21.72 3.60 7.74
CA ILE A 162 -22.41 3.81 9.01
C ILE A 162 -21.73 2.95 10.07
N GLY A 163 -21.51 3.49 11.28
CA GLY A 163 -21.03 2.74 12.44
C GLY A 163 -20.01 3.52 13.29
N THR A 164 -19.29 2.80 14.16
CA THR A 164 -18.34 3.40 15.12
C THR A 164 -16.89 3.49 14.61
N CYS A 165 -16.57 2.90 13.45
CA CYS A 165 -15.23 2.99 12.88
C CYS A 165 -14.93 4.41 12.34
N LYS A 166 -13.63 4.77 12.31
CA LYS A 166 -13.11 5.88 11.50
C LYS A 166 -12.55 5.33 10.21
N PHE A 167 -12.94 5.89 9.07
CA PHE A 167 -12.58 5.32 7.77
C PHE A 167 -11.46 6.13 7.11
N PRO A 168 -10.39 5.47 6.64
CA PRO A 168 -10.02 4.08 6.93
C PRO A 168 -9.37 3.94 8.33
N GLN A 169 -9.41 2.75 8.91
CA GLN A 169 -8.66 2.39 10.12
C GLN A 169 -8.29 0.91 10.15
N ILE A 170 -7.24 0.56 10.90
CA ILE A 170 -6.96 -0.86 11.19
C ILE A 170 -8.11 -1.49 11.98
N THR A 171 -8.36 -2.78 11.76
CA THR A 171 -9.31 -3.56 12.56
C THR A 171 -8.58 -4.41 13.60
N ALA A 172 -9.31 -4.98 14.57
CA ALA A 172 -8.71 -5.88 15.56
C ALA A 172 -8.02 -7.09 14.91
N GLU A 173 -8.63 -7.67 13.88
CA GLU A 173 -8.01 -8.73 13.07
C GLU A 173 -6.74 -8.24 12.35
N GLY A 174 -6.75 -7.02 11.81
CA GLY A 174 -5.55 -6.42 11.23
C GLY A 174 -4.42 -6.19 12.23
N LEU A 175 -4.73 -5.92 13.50
CA LEU A 175 -3.73 -5.84 14.58
C LEU A 175 -3.13 -7.21 14.90
N VAL A 176 -3.95 -8.28 14.88
CA VAL A 176 -3.47 -9.66 15.04
C VAL A 176 -2.56 -10.05 13.88
N ASP A 177 -2.97 -9.78 12.64
CA ASP A 177 -2.16 -10.02 11.44
C ASP A 177 -0.81 -9.26 11.52
N SER A 178 -0.84 -8.00 12.00
CA SER A 178 0.36 -7.18 12.21
C SER A 178 1.30 -7.77 13.27
N TRP A 179 0.76 -8.30 14.36
CA TRP A 179 1.56 -8.97 15.39
C TRP A 179 2.21 -10.24 14.83
N GLN A 180 1.44 -11.06 14.12
CA GLN A 180 1.94 -12.30 13.52
C GLN A 180 3.08 -12.02 12.54
N HIS A 181 2.96 -11.00 11.69
CA HIS A 181 4.02 -10.59 10.79
C HIS A 181 5.31 -10.23 11.56
N GLY A 182 5.19 -9.47 12.66
CA GLY A 182 6.34 -9.17 13.53
C GLY A 182 6.96 -10.43 14.16
N ALA A 183 6.14 -11.38 14.61
CA ALA A 183 6.62 -12.65 15.14
C ALA A 183 7.41 -13.45 14.09
N ASP A 184 6.92 -13.48 12.84
CA ASP A 184 7.59 -14.20 11.75
C ASP A 184 8.91 -13.54 11.33
N LEU A 185 8.97 -12.21 11.33
CA LEU A 185 10.21 -11.46 11.13
C LEU A 185 11.26 -11.81 12.19
N TYR A 186 10.86 -11.87 13.47
CA TYR A 186 11.76 -12.25 14.54
C TYR A 186 12.20 -13.72 14.43
N ALA A 187 11.28 -14.63 14.12
CA ALA A 187 11.58 -16.04 13.94
C ALA A 187 12.60 -16.29 12.82
N VAL A 188 12.61 -15.47 11.77
CA VAL A 188 13.60 -15.57 10.69
C VAL A 188 14.89 -14.84 11.06
N TYR A 189 14.82 -13.55 11.36
CA TYR A 189 16.02 -12.73 11.48
C TYR A 189 16.72 -12.84 12.83
N HIS A 190 16.03 -13.28 13.90
CA HIS A 190 16.66 -13.65 15.16
C HIS A 190 16.85 -15.17 15.28
N ASP A 191 15.75 -15.94 15.36
CA ASP A 191 15.86 -17.36 15.75
C ASP A 191 16.53 -18.23 14.68
N LEU A 192 16.24 -17.97 13.40
CA LEU A 192 16.76 -18.79 12.30
C LEU A 192 18.17 -18.34 11.89
N LEU A 193 18.40 -17.04 11.73
CA LEU A 193 19.63 -16.49 11.16
C LEU A 193 20.61 -15.94 12.20
N GLY A 194 20.17 -15.64 13.43
CA GLY A 194 20.99 -15.00 14.45
C GLY A 194 21.46 -13.58 14.09
N PHE A 195 20.78 -12.92 13.14
CA PHE A 195 21.15 -11.60 12.64
C PHE A 195 20.73 -10.47 13.60
N LEU A 196 19.51 -10.53 14.13
CA LEU A 196 19.01 -9.58 15.10
C LEU A 196 19.46 -9.94 16.53
N PRO A 197 19.62 -8.96 17.44
CA PRO A 197 19.90 -9.23 18.85
C PRO A 197 18.69 -9.85 19.58
N PRO A 198 18.90 -10.45 20.77
CA PRO A 198 17.80 -10.94 21.59
C PRO A 198 16.88 -9.80 22.05
N ARG A 199 15.59 -10.09 22.17
CA ARG A 199 14.56 -9.18 22.70
C ARG A 199 14.58 -9.11 24.23
N GLY A 200 13.81 -8.18 24.80
CA GLY A 200 13.71 -7.98 26.26
C GLY A 200 14.36 -6.69 26.78
N SER A 201 14.86 -5.83 25.89
CA SER A 201 15.17 -4.43 26.19
C SER A 201 13.89 -3.61 26.31
N SER A 202 13.92 -2.50 27.06
CA SER A 202 12.85 -1.50 27.08
C SER A 202 12.88 -0.56 25.87
N SER A 203 13.90 -0.67 25.01
CA SER A 203 14.08 0.15 23.81
C SER A 203 14.47 -0.69 22.61
N LEU A 204 14.27 -0.14 21.41
CA LEU A 204 14.73 -0.75 20.17
C LEU A 204 16.26 -0.90 20.15
N PRO A 205 16.81 -1.94 19.52
CA PRO A 205 18.23 -1.98 19.21
C PRO A 205 18.65 -0.77 18.37
N PRO A 206 19.83 -0.17 18.62
CA PRO A 206 20.29 1.02 17.88
C PRO A 206 20.41 0.81 16.36
N SER A 207 20.57 -0.44 15.91
CA SER A 207 20.67 -0.83 14.50
C SER A 207 19.32 -1.01 13.81
N VAL A 208 18.19 -0.89 14.53
CA VAL A 208 16.84 -1.12 14.00
C VAL A 208 16.09 0.20 13.96
N LYS A 209 15.55 0.54 12.78
CA LYS A 209 14.72 1.72 12.56
C LYS A 209 13.41 1.30 11.94
N TYR A 210 12.32 1.93 12.37
CA TYR A 210 11.01 1.79 11.76
C TYR A 210 10.59 3.12 11.16
N ARG A 211 10.08 3.06 9.93
CA ARG A 211 9.48 4.20 9.23
C ARG A 211 8.05 3.86 8.83
N VAL A 212 7.16 4.81 9.02
CA VAL A 212 5.75 4.75 8.62
C VAL A 212 5.43 5.88 7.64
N THR A 213 4.26 5.80 7.00
CA THR A 213 3.78 6.88 6.13
C THR A 213 2.90 7.84 6.90
N ASN A 214 2.47 8.91 6.25
CA ASN A 214 1.48 9.84 6.80
C ASN A 214 0.07 9.23 6.93
N ASN A 215 -0.18 8.03 6.38
CA ASN A 215 -1.39 7.28 6.63
C ASN A 215 -1.35 6.63 8.02
N LEU A 216 -2.22 7.09 8.92
CA LEU A 216 -2.26 6.69 10.33
C LEU A 216 -2.37 5.17 10.56
N ILE A 217 -2.90 4.41 9.60
CA ILE A 217 -2.98 2.94 9.69
C ILE A 217 -1.58 2.32 9.79
N THR A 218 -0.60 2.87 9.07
CA THR A 218 0.77 2.34 9.10
C THR A 218 1.41 2.47 10.48
N SER A 219 1.13 3.55 11.21
CA SER A 219 1.49 3.71 12.63
C SER A 219 0.80 2.70 13.55
N GLN A 220 -0.44 2.35 13.26
CA GLN A 220 -1.18 1.34 14.04
C GLN A 220 -0.61 -0.07 13.81
N VAL A 221 -0.22 -0.38 12.57
CA VAL A 221 0.43 -1.64 12.20
C VAL A 221 1.80 -1.78 12.87
N VAL A 222 2.66 -0.76 12.77
CA VAL A 222 4.04 -0.87 13.23
C VAL A 222 4.14 -1.10 14.74
N GLY A 223 3.18 -0.59 15.52
CA GLY A 223 3.13 -0.82 16.97
C GLY A 223 3.02 -2.31 17.31
N MET A 224 2.17 -3.06 16.60
CA MET A 224 2.01 -4.50 16.82
C MET A 224 3.21 -5.30 16.30
N VAL A 225 3.80 -4.88 15.18
CA VAL A 225 5.02 -5.49 14.64
C VAL A 225 6.19 -5.35 15.62
N ILE A 226 6.40 -4.15 16.16
CA ILE A 226 7.43 -3.87 17.17
C ILE A 226 7.18 -4.70 18.43
N ASN A 227 5.93 -4.76 18.90
CA ASN A 227 5.59 -5.55 20.07
C ASN A 227 5.93 -7.03 19.88
N ALA A 228 5.56 -7.64 18.75
CA ALA A 228 5.85 -9.05 18.49
C ALA A 228 7.36 -9.34 18.36
N MET A 229 8.09 -8.46 17.67
CA MET A 229 9.54 -8.62 17.50
C MET A 229 10.29 -8.45 18.82
N TRP A 230 9.96 -7.42 19.60
CA TRP A 230 10.83 -6.95 20.69
C TRP A 230 10.25 -7.08 22.10
N HIS A 231 8.95 -7.36 22.22
CA HIS A 231 8.20 -7.31 23.48
C HIS A 231 8.29 -5.97 24.22
N ILE A 232 8.50 -4.88 23.48
CA ILE A 232 8.54 -3.53 24.05
C ILE A 232 7.11 -3.05 24.35
N THR A 233 6.92 -2.52 25.55
CA THR A 233 5.68 -1.86 26.00
C THR A 233 5.86 -0.37 26.30
N GLU A 234 7.10 0.11 26.29
CA GLU A 234 7.45 1.51 26.47
C GLU A 234 7.31 2.30 25.15
N PRO A 235 7.24 3.65 25.19
CA PRO A 235 7.19 4.46 23.99
C PRO A 235 8.42 4.25 23.10
N VAL A 236 8.18 3.97 21.81
CA VAL A 236 9.22 3.77 20.81
C VAL A 236 9.16 4.89 19.77
N PRO A 237 10.28 5.61 19.51
CA PRO A 237 10.32 6.58 18.43
C PRO A 237 10.29 5.85 17.08
N ILE A 238 9.32 6.22 16.25
CA ILE A 238 9.23 5.79 14.85
C ILE A 238 9.40 6.99 13.93
N LEU A 239 9.91 6.73 12.72
CA LEU A 239 10.19 7.77 11.74
C LEU A 239 8.96 7.99 10.85
N VAL A 240 8.65 9.24 10.55
CA VAL A 240 7.66 9.63 9.54
C VAL A 240 8.18 10.88 8.84
N GLN A 241 8.02 10.96 7.52
CA GLN A 241 8.36 12.18 6.78
C GLN A 241 7.23 13.20 6.89
N ALA A 242 7.55 14.48 6.67
CA ALA A 242 6.54 15.52 6.71
C ALA A 242 5.46 15.30 5.63
N GLN A 243 4.21 15.60 5.97
CA GLN A 243 3.10 15.55 5.03
C GLN A 243 3.40 16.40 3.78
N GLY A 244 3.04 15.89 2.61
CA GLY A 244 3.28 16.56 1.33
C GLY A 244 4.66 16.28 0.73
N ILE A 245 5.58 15.64 1.44
CA ILE A 245 6.88 15.23 0.91
C ILE A 245 7.25 13.78 1.23
N ASP A 246 6.35 13.01 1.84
CA ASP A 246 6.57 11.59 2.07
C ASP A 246 6.90 10.86 0.77
N SER A 247 8.02 10.17 0.73
CA SER A 247 8.49 9.43 -0.43
C SER A 247 7.97 8.00 -0.48
N LEU A 248 7.64 7.39 0.66
CA LEU A 248 7.20 5.99 0.75
C LEU A 248 5.72 5.84 0.34
N GLU A 249 4.89 6.80 0.74
CA GLU A 249 3.59 7.07 0.14
C GLU A 249 3.73 8.42 -0.58
N PRO A 250 4.10 8.44 -1.88
CA PRO A 250 4.46 9.67 -2.57
C PRO A 250 3.42 10.77 -2.46
N GLN A 251 3.71 11.80 -1.67
CA GLN A 251 2.83 12.98 -1.49
C GLN A 251 3.37 14.25 -2.16
N TYR A 252 4.62 14.21 -2.64
CA TYR A 252 5.23 15.33 -3.32
C TYR A 252 4.62 15.57 -4.71
N GLN A 253 4.52 16.84 -5.09
CA GLN A 253 3.87 17.24 -6.34
C GLN A 253 4.81 17.07 -7.53
N CYS A 254 4.44 16.24 -8.49
CA CYS A 254 5.11 16.15 -9.79
C CYS A 254 4.08 16.16 -10.92
N LYS A 255 3.93 17.31 -11.60
CA LYS A 255 2.93 17.48 -12.67
C LYS A 255 3.17 16.56 -13.87
N ALA A 256 4.43 16.27 -14.20
CA ALA A 256 4.75 15.34 -15.27
C ALA A 256 4.23 13.93 -14.94
N THR A 257 4.55 13.42 -13.74
CA THR A 257 4.06 12.15 -13.22
C THR A 257 2.54 12.06 -13.22
N SER A 258 1.85 13.07 -12.64
CA SER A 258 0.39 13.05 -12.58
C SER A 258 -0.24 13.12 -13.97
N GLY A 259 0.35 13.86 -14.91
CA GLY A 259 -0.04 13.87 -16.31
C GLY A 259 0.11 12.52 -17.00
N LEU A 260 1.20 11.79 -16.74
CA LEU A 260 1.43 10.45 -17.28
C LEU A 260 0.42 9.45 -16.71
N PHE A 261 0.24 9.37 -15.39
CA PHE A 261 -0.77 8.49 -14.79
C PHE A 261 -2.18 8.82 -15.27
N SER A 262 -2.52 10.11 -15.41
CA SER A 262 -3.82 10.52 -15.96
C SER A 262 -3.98 10.07 -17.42
N THR A 263 -2.92 10.17 -18.22
CA THR A 263 -2.93 9.71 -19.61
C THR A 263 -3.15 8.21 -19.70
N ILE A 264 -2.43 7.42 -18.88
CA ILE A 264 -2.58 5.96 -18.82
C ILE A 264 -4.03 5.57 -18.47
N GLN A 265 -4.65 6.28 -17.54
CA GLN A 265 -6.01 6.04 -17.03
C GLN A 265 -7.11 6.81 -17.80
N SER A 266 -6.84 7.24 -19.03
CA SER A 266 -7.80 8.01 -19.83
C SER A 266 -8.19 7.29 -21.12
N LYS A 267 -9.28 7.74 -21.75
CA LYS A 267 -9.73 7.23 -23.06
C LYS A 267 -8.75 7.52 -24.21
N SER A 268 -7.71 8.34 -23.98
CA SER A 268 -6.62 8.53 -24.95
C SER A 268 -5.70 7.32 -25.04
N ASN A 269 -5.61 6.51 -23.96
CA ASN A 269 -4.98 5.20 -23.99
C ASN A 269 -5.97 4.18 -24.60
N PRO A 270 -5.68 3.59 -25.79
CA PRO A 270 -6.59 2.65 -26.44
C PRO A 270 -6.94 1.43 -25.58
N LYS A 271 -5.98 0.92 -24.78
CA LYS A 271 -6.20 -0.23 -23.90
C LYS A 271 -7.10 0.12 -22.73
N TRP A 272 -6.92 1.29 -22.12
CA TRP A 272 -7.80 1.76 -21.06
C TRP A 272 -9.22 2.01 -21.56
N ARG A 273 -9.35 2.63 -22.74
CA ARG A 273 -10.65 2.79 -23.41
C ARG A 273 -11.32 1.45 -23.67
N GLN A 274 -10.60 0.49 -24.25
CA GLN A 274 -11.12 -0.85 -24.51
C GLN A 274 -11.57 -1.55 -23.21
N HIS A 275 -10.81 -1.40 -22.12
CA HIS A 275 -11.22 -1.87 -20.80
C HIS A 275 -12.57 -1.29 -20.39
N LEU A 276 -12.73 0.04 -20.42
CA LEU A 276 -13.98 0.70 -20.03
C LEU A 276 -15.17 0.27 -20.91
N ASP A 277 -14.92 0.05 -22.21
CA ASP A 277 -15.96 -0.42 -23.14
C ASP A 277 -16.38 -1.86 -22.82
N LEU A 278 -15.42 -2.76 -22.54
CA LEU A 278 -15.66 -4.16 -22.20
C LEU A 278 -16.31 -4.34 -20.82
N SER A 279 -16.02 -3.45 -19.88
CA SER A 279 -16.51 -3.53 -18.50
C SER A 279 -17.77 -2.68 -18.25
N ALA A 280 -18.31 -2.03 -19.28
CA ALA A 280 -19.44 -1.10 -19.15
C ALA A 280 -20.70 -1.74 -18.56
N ASP A 281 -21.01 -3.00 -18.88
CA ASP A 281 -22.14 -3.73 -18.27
C ASP A 281 -21.91 -4.03 -16.79
N LEU A 282 -20.66 -4.29 -16.39
CA LEU A 282 -20.32 -4.52 -14.99
C LEU A 282 -20.49 -3.24 -14.17
N PHE A 283 -20.04 -2.09 -14.68
CA PHE A 283 -20.31 -0.79 -14.05
C PHE A 283 -21.81 -0.54 -13.90
N ARG A 284 -22.60 -0.70 -14.97
CA ARG A 284 -24.06 -0.53 -14.90
C ARG A 284 -24.72 -1.44 -13.86
N THR A 285 -24.25 -2.69 -13.75
CA THR A 285 -24.75 -3.65 -12.77
C THR A 285 -24.42 -3.19 -11.35
N LEU A 286 -23.17 -2.78 -11.11
CA LEU A 286 -22.71 -2.29 -9.82
C LEU A 286 -23.43 -1.00 -9.41
N ASP A 287 -23.63 -0.05 -10.33
CA ASP A 287 -24.42 1.18 -10.09
C ASP A 287 -25.86 0.83 -9.72
N GLY A 288 -26.47 -0.10 -10.45
CA GLY A 288 -27.84 -0.55 -10.21
C GLY A 288 -28.06 -1.15 -8.82
N ILE A 289 -27.04 -1.79 -8.25
CA ILE A 289 -27.05 -2.39 -6.92
C ILE A 289 -26.63 -1.37 -5.86
N SER A 290 -25.53 -0.66 -6.06
CA SER A 290 -24.94 0.26 -5.07
C SER A 290 -25.67 1.61 -4.95
N GLY A 291 -26.39 2.03 -5.98
CA GLY A 291 -26.95 3.37 -6.08
C GLY A 291 -25.92 4.46 -6.45
N VAL A 292 -24.67 4.10 -6.75
CA VAL A 292 -23.65 5.04 -7.22
C VAL A 292 -24.12 5.67 -8.54
N PRO A 293 -24.07 7.02 -8.67
CA PRO A 293 -24.43 7.67 -9.93
C PRO A 293 -23.44 7.32 -11.05
N PRO A 294 -23.91 7.01 -12.29
CA PRO A 294 -23.03 6.77 -13.44
C PRO A 294 -22.11 7.96 -13.81
N SER A 295 -22.42 9.15 -13.30
CA SER A 295 -21.61 10.37 -13.46
C SER A 295 -20.56 10.56 -12.36
N ASP A 296 -20.48 9.66 -11.38
CA ASP A 296 -19.48 9.74 -10.32
C ASP A 296 -18.10 9.42 -10.89
N GLY A 297 -17.28 10.47 -11.09
CA GLY A 297 -15.95 10.34 -11.66
C GLY A 297 -14.95 9.57 -10.77
N GLY A 298 -15.23 9.43 -9.47
CA GLY A 298 -14.42 8.64 -8.55
C GLY A 298 -14.62 7.14 -8.77
N PHE A 299 -15.87 6.71 -8.90
CA PHE A 299 -16.24 5.32 -9.16
C PHE A 299 -16.08 4.89 -10.63
N HIS A 300 -16.19 5.82 -11.58
CA HIS A 300 -16.21 5.49 -13.01
C HIS A 300 -14.90 5.77 -13.74
N LYS A 301 -13.84 6.20 -13.03
CA LYS A 301 -12.49 6.25 -13.60
C LYS A 301 -11.81 4.88 -13.63
N SER A 302 -12.11 4.02 -12.64
CA SER A 302 -11.48 2.71 -12.40
C SER A 302 -12.32 1.86 -11.45
N PHE A 303 -12.09 0.55 -11.39
CA PHE A 303 -12.73 -0.34 -10.41
C PHE A 303 -12.22 -0.19 -8.98
N ASP A 304 -11.16 0.57 -8.71
CA ASP A 304 -10.53 0.73 -7.38
C ASP A 304 -11.53 0.96 -6.22
N ALA A 305 -12.53 1.84 -6.39
CA ALA A 305 -13.53 2.11 -5.36
C ALA A 305 -14.40 0.87 -5.07
N TYR A 306 -14.89 0.19 -6.11
CA TYR A 306 -15.63 -1.07 -5.99
C TYR A 306 -14.73 -2.19 -5.45
N TYR A 307 -13.47 -2.23 -5.86
CA TYR A 307 -12.50 -3.24 -5.43
C TYR A 307 -12.28 -3.15 -3.93
N ASP A 308 -11.86 -1.99 -3.41
CA ASP A 308 -11.60 -1.78 -1.97
C ASP A 308 -12.86 -2.02 -1.13
N ASN A 309 -14.02 -1.53 -1.60
CA ASN A 309 -15.31 -1.72 -0.95
C ASN A 309 -15.64 -3.22 -0.80
N LEU A 310 -15.62 -3.97 -1.90
CA LEU A 310 -16.00 -5.38 -1.88
C LEU A 310 -14.94 -6.24 -1.19
N SER A 311 -13.65 -6.06 -1.51
CA SER A 311 -12.57 -6.87 -0.94
C SER A 311 -12.50 -6.70 0.57
N ALA A 312 -12.65 -5.49 1.09
CA ALA A 312 -12.65 -5.26 2.53
C ALA A 312 -13.83 -5.96 3.22
N ARG A 313 -15.03 -6.01 2.62
CA ARG A 313 -16.17 -6.75 3.19
C ARG A 313 -15.87 -8.24 3.30
N GLN A 314 -15.47 -8.84 2.18
CA GLN A 314 -15.17 -10.28 2.14
C GLN A 314 -14.08 -10.64 3.14
N CYS A 315 -13.08 -9.79 3.25
CA CYS A 315 -11.96 -9.98 4.14
C CYS A 315 -12.36 -9.98 5.62
N HIS A 316 -13.43 -9.28 5.98
CA HIS A 316 -14.00 -9.24 7.34
C HIS A 316 -15.24 -10.13 7.49
N ALA A 317 -15.42 -11.12 6.60
CA ALA A 317 -16.58 -12.00 6.57
C ALA A 317 -17.94 -11.26 6.56
N LYS A 318 -17.96 -10.02 6.07
CA LYS A 318 -19.18 -9.24 5.90
C LYS A 318 -19.85 -9.65 4.57
N PRO A 319 -21.19 -9.64 4.52
CA PRO A 319 -21.90 -10.02 3.30
C PRO A 319 -21.60 -9.03 2.18
N LEU A 320 -21.61 -9.52 0.94
CA LEU A 320 -21.58 -8.65 -0.23
C LEU A 320 -22.85 -7.75 -0.23
N PRO A 321 -22.73 -6.50 -0.69
CA PRO A 321 -23.80 -5.53 -0.56
C PRO A 321 -25.00 -5.87 -1.45
N CYS A 322 -26.19 -5.60 -0.93
CA CYS A 322 -27.44 -5.70 -1.65
C CYS A 322 -28.02 -4.32 -1.93
N LYS A 323 -28.83 -4.23 -2.99
CA LYS A 323 -29.56 -3.02 -3.32
C LYS A 323 -30.46 -2.60 -2.19
N ILE A 324 -30.43 -1.31 -1.87
CA ILE A 324 -31.31 -0.72 -0.87
C ILE A 324 -32.50 -0.06 -1.59
N LEU A 325 -33.71 -0.45 -1.19
CA LEU A 325 -34.96 0.15 -1.67
C LEU A 325 -35.79 0.56 -0.47
N ASN A 326 -36.16 1.85 -0.40
CA ASN A 326 -36.94 2.42 0.70
C ASN A 326 -36.32 2.11 2.09
N GLY A 327 -34.99 2.21 2.20
CA GLY A 327 -34.24 1.95 3.43
C GLY A 327 -34.18 0.49 3.86
N ARG A 328 -34.44 -0.47 2.96
CA ARG A 328 -34.36 -1.92 3.23
C ARG A 328 -33.58 -2.66 2.16
N ASN A 329 -32.86 -3.70 2.58
CA ASN A 329 -32.17 -4.60 1.66
C ASN A 329 -33.18 -5.33 0.77
N ASN A 330 -32.92 -5.29 -0.53
CA ASN A 330 -33.52 -6.17 -1.52
C ASN A 330 -32.67 -7.46 -1.64
N THR A 331 -33.17 -8.45 -2.37
CA THR A 331 -32.48 -9.70 -2.74
C THR A 331 -31.56 -9.55 -3.95
N ASP A 332 -31.59 -8.39 -4.62
CA ASP A 332 -30.66 -8.06 -5.70
C ASP A 332 -29.31 -7.61 -5.11
N CYS A 333 -28.35 -8.53 -5.09
CA CYS A 333 -27.07 -8.35 -4.41
C CYS A 333 -25.89 -8.57 -5.35
N VAL A 334 -24.76 -7.96 -5.00
CA VAL A 334 -23.48 -8.30 -5.62
C VAL A 334 -23.22 -9.80 -5.36
N SER A 335 -23.22 -10.59 -6.42
CA SER A 335 -22.87 -12.01 -6.35
C SER A 335 -21.37 -12.18 -6.24
N GLN A 336 -20.92 -13.37 -5.83
CA GLN A 336 -19.48 -13.68 -5.82
C GLN A 336 -18.87 -13.52 -7.22
N GLN A 337 -19.60 -13.88 -8.28
CA GLN A 337 -19.12 -13.75 -9.65
C GLN A 337 -18.89 -12.29 -10.05
N ILE A 338 -19.77 -11.39 -9.59
CA ILE A 338 -19.62 -9.94 -9.80
C ILE A 338 -18.41 -9.42 -9.00
N ALA A 339 -18.27 -9.81 -7.73
CA ALA A 339 -17.12 -9.42 -6.91
C ALA A 339 -15.79 -9.92 -7.50
N ASP A 340 -15.73 -11.18 -7.92
CA ASP A 340 -14.57 -11.76 -8.59
C ASP A 340 -14.23 -11.01 -9.88
N ALA A 341 -15.24 -10.60 -10.66
CA ALA A 341 -15.03 -9.80 -11.86
C ALA A 341 -14.41 -8.44 -11.53
N VAL A 342 -14.89 -7.75 -10.50
CA VAL A 342 -14.29 -6.50 -10.01
C VAL A 342 -12.82 -6.72 -9.64
N TYR A 343 -12.49 -7.83 -8.97
CA TYR A 343 -11.10 -8.12 -8.61
C TYR A 343 -10.21 -8.39 -9.81
N ARG A 344 -10.70 -9.15 -10.80
CA ARG A 344 -9.95 -9.40 -12.05
C ARG A 344 -9.70 -8.09 -12.82
N TRP A 345 -10.71 -7.23 -12.92
CA TRP A 345 -10.57 -5.93 -13.58
C TRP A 345 -9.60 -5.01 -12.82
N GLY A 346 -9.71 -4.90 -11.50
CA GLY A 346 -8.77 -4.10 -10.71
C GLY A 346 -7.34 -4.61 -10.81
N ASN A 347 -7.11 -5.92 -10.83
CA ASN A 347 -5.78 -6.48 -11.05
C ASN A 347 -5.21 -6.09 -12.43
N TRP A 348 -6.05 -6.14 -13.47
CA TRP A 348 -5.67 -5.68 -14.81
C TRP A 348 -5.36 -4.17 -14.82
N GLU A 349 -6.18 -3.35 -14.16
CA GLU A 349 -5.97 -1.89 -14.06
C GLU A 349 -4.63 -1.57 -13.39
N TYR A 350 -4.31 -2.19 -12.25
CA TYR A 350 -3.04 -1.99 -11.57
C TYR A 350 -1.85 -2.41 -12.44
N SER A 351 -1.98 -3.53 -13.16
CA SER A 351 -0.93 -3.95 -14.10
C SER A 351 -0.77 -2.93 -15.22
N GLN A 352 -1.87 -2.43 -15.80
CA GLN A 352 -1.86 -1.42 -16.85
C GLN A 352 -1.25 -0.08 -16.39
N ILE A 353 -1.54 0.35 -15.16
CA ILE A 353 -1.06 1.61 -14.59
C ILE A 353 0.44 1.56 -14.27
N TYR A 354 0.88 0.49 -13.61
CA TYR A 354 2.23 0.44 -13.02
C TYR A 354 3.22 -0.43 -13.79
N ARG A 355 2.79 -1.19 -14.81
CA ARG A 355 3.65 -2.14 -15.53
C ARG A 355 3.47 -2.19 -17.04
N ASP A 356 2.25 -2.38 -17.56
CA ASP A 356 2.04 -2.71 -18.98
C ASP A 356 2.01 -1.50 -19.92
N ASN A 357 1.66 -0.31 -19.46
CA ASN A 357 1.80 0.88 -20.29
C ASN A 357 3.28 1.27 -20.39
N TYR A 358 3.78 1.59 -21.58
CA TYR A 358 5.17 2.00 -21.76
C TYR A 358 5.56 3.26 -20.97
N SER A 359 4.60 4.15 -20.69
CA SER A 359 4.80 5.35 -19.85
C SER A 359 4.79 5.05 -18.34
N SER A 360 4.50 3.81 -17.92
CA SER A 360 4.44 3.44 -16.50
C SER A 360 5.78 3.58 -15.80
N LEU A 361 6.90 3.33 -16.49
CA LEU A 361 8.24 3.52 -15.93
C LEU A 361 8.51 5.00 -15.61
N ASP A 362 8.25 5.90 -16.56
CA ASP A 362 8.46 7.33 -16.35
C ASP A 362 7.52 7.89 -15.27
N ALA A 363 6.25 7.47 -15.29
CA ALA A 363 5.27 7.84 -14.27
C ALA A 363 5.73 7.35 -12.88
N SER A 364 6.11 6.09 -12.77
CA SER A 364 6.56 5.50 -11.49
C SER A 364 7.90 6.06 -11.04
N SER A 365 8.82 6.38 -11.96
CA SER A 365 10.10 7.01 -11.62
C SER A 365 9.89 8.40 -11.02
N GLY A 366 9.00 9.20 -11.61
CA GLY A 366 8.65 10.49 -11.04
C GLY A 366 7.80 10.42 -9.77
N SER A 367 7.22 9.25 -9.44
CA SER A 367 6.39 9.05 -8.24
C SER A 367 7.13 8.38 -7.08
N PHE A 368 7.91 7.33 -7.34
CA PHE A 368 8.59 6.51 -6.34
C PHE A 368 10.10 6.68 -6.38
N GLY A 369 10.63 7.41 -7.37
CA GLY A 369 12.08 7.53 -7.59
C GLY A 369 12.84 8.12 -6.40
N VAL A 370 12.22 9.04 -5.63
CA VAL A 370 12.84 9.57 -4.40
C VAL A 370 13.00 8.47 -3.36
N TRP A 371 11.98 7.65 -3.16
CA TRP A 371 12.05 6.53 -2.22
C TRP A 371 13.04 5.45 -2.68
N ILE A 372 13.07 5.13 -3.98
CA ILE A 372 14.08 4.22 -4.55
C ILE A 372 15.50 4.78 -4.36
N ALA A 373 15.69 6.10 -4.46
CA ALA A 373 16.97 6.74 -4.20
C ALA A 373 17.38 6.63 -2.72
N GLU A 374 16.43 6.79 -1.79
CA GLU A 374 16.65 6.57 -0.35
C GLU A 374 17.03 5.10 -0.05
N LEU A 375 16.30 4.14 -0.63
CA LEU A 375 16.62 2.71 -0.53
C LEU A 375 18.04 2.42 -1.05
N ALA A 376 18.37 2.94 -2.23
CA ALA A 376 19.70 2.76 -2.81
C ALA A 376 20.80 3.43 -1.97
N ALA A 377 20.50 4.55 -1.31
CA ALA A 377 21.42 5.20 -0.39
C ALA A 377 21.69 4.32 0.84
N ASN A 378 20.64 3.79 1.49
CA ASN A 378 20.80 2.87 2.63
C ASN A 378 21.70 1.67 2.29
N ILE A 379 21.46 1.04 1.13
CA ILE A 379 22.26 -0.11 0.68
C ILE A 379 23.71 0.30 0.42
N ARG A 380 23.95 1.45 -0.24
CA ARG A 380 25.30 1.96 -0.52
C ARG A 380 26.05 2.33 0.75
N ASP A 381 25.35 2.87 1.75
CA ASP A 381 25.96 3.24 3.03
C ASP A 381 26.41 2.00 3.79
N VAL A 382 25.61 0.92 3.80
CA VAL A 382 26.04 -0.38 4.34
C VAL A 382 27.27 -0.92 3.59
N ILE A 383 27.27 -0.88 2.25
CA ILE A 383 28.42 -1.35 1.45
C ILE A 383 29.69 -0.53 1.74
N ALA A 384 29.53 0.74 2.09
CA ALA A 384 30.61 1.65 2.42
C ALA A 384 30.96 1.70 3.92
N ASP A 385 30.34 0.86 4.76
CA ASP A 385 30.45 0.85 6.22
C ASP A 385 30.18 2.23 6.87
N ARG A 386 29.12 2.92 6.43
CA ARG A 386 28.71 4.27 6.90
C ARG A 386 27.46 4.31 7.78
#